data_AF-Q3MB22-F1
#
_entry.id   AF-Q3MB22-F1
#
_cell.length_a   1.000
_cell.length_b   1.000
_cell.length_c   1.000
_cell.angle_alpha   90.00
_cell.angle_beta   90.00
_cell.angle_gamma   90.00
#
_symmetry.space_group_name_H-M   'P 1'
#
loop_
_entity.id
_entity.type
_entity.pdbx_description
1 polymer ?
#
loop_
_entity_poly.entity_id
_entity_poly.type
_entity_poly.pdbx_seq_one_letter_code
_entity_poly.pdbx_strand_id
1 'polypeptide(L)'
;MIVQEELDSQASAKSDFEEYITQLADPVAPEIEIDSVSEVFGELYRVWNGSQLLGTFYQNLEGKWIAQPCNSDDRPCCDTAFAAQIMIIAINGLLVADVAA
;
A
#
# COMPACT_ATOMS: atom_id res chain seq x y z
N MET A 1 -4.93 48.55 -10.32
CA MET A 1 -4.10 47.66 -11.17
C MET A 1 -3.94 46.39 -10.37
N ILE A 2 -4.80 45.39 -10.61
CA ILE A 2 -4.71 44.09 -9.92
C ILE A 2 -3.83 43.20 -10.79
N VAL A 3 -2.89 42.56 -10.11
CA VAL A 3 -1.70 41.90 -10.60
C VAL A 3 -2.09 40.72 -11.50
N GLN A 4 -1.90 40.88 -12.81
CA GLN A 4 -2.10 39.82 -13.81
C GLN A 4 -1.16 38.61 -13.55
N GLU A 5 -0.03 38.84 -12.87
CA GLU A 5 1.01 37.85 -12.58
C GLU A 5 0.55 36.74 -11.60
N GLU A 6 -0.46 37.00 -10.77
CA GLU A 6 -0.92 36.04 -9.76
C GLU A 6 -1.88 34.99 -10.33
N LEU A 7 -2.59 35.33 -11.42
CA LEU A 7 -3.49 34.44 -12.15
C LEU A 7 -2.73 33.46 -13.05
N ASP A 8 -1.66 33.91 -13.72
CA ASP A 8 -0.80 33.04 -14.55
C ASP A 8 -0.03 32.03 -13.67
N SER A 9 0.37 32.43 -12.47
CA SER A 9 1.05 31.56 -11.50
C SER A 9 0.14 30.43 -10.99
N GLN A 10 -1.14 30.72 -10.73
CA GLN A 10 -2.12 29.70 -10.33
C GLN A 10 -2.51 28.76 -11.48
N ALA A 11 -2.57 29.26 -12.71
CA ALA A 11 -2.89 28.45 -13.88
C ALA A 11 -1.77 27.44 -14.20
N SER A 12 -0.51 27.87 -14.08
CA SER A 12 0.66 26.99 -14.27
C SER A 12 0.71 25.88 -13.21
N ALA A 13 0.56 26.23 -11.93
CA ALA A 13 0.62 25.26 -10.83
C ALA A 13 -0.51 24.20 -10.90
N LYS A 14 -1.67 24.56 -11.44
CA LYS A 14 -2.77 23.62 -11.65
C LYS A 14 -2.49 22.63 -12.79
N SER A 15 -1.87 23.11 -13.87
CA SER A 15 -1.48 22.27 -15.01
C SER A 15 -0.42 21.24 -14.61
N ASP A 16 0.58 21.66 -13.82
CA ASP A 16 1.65 20.77 -13.33
C ASP A 16 1.08 19.66 -12.42
N PHE A 17 0.06 19.99 -11.62
CA PHE A 17 -0.61 19.02 -10.75
C PHE A 17 -1.47 18.03 -11.54
N GLU A 18 -2.22 18.48 -12.55
CA GLU A 18 -3.02 17.60 -13.41
C GLU A 18 -2.14 16.68 -14.26
N GLU A 19 -1.00 17.16 -14.74
CA GLU A 19 -0.01 16.34 -15.44
C GLU A 19 0.62 15.29 -14.50
N TYR A 20 0.93 15.67 -13.25
CA TYR A 20 1.42 14.75 -12.24
C TYR A 20 0.39 13.66 -11.86
N ILE A 21 -0.88 14.01 -11.72
CA ILE A 21 -1.96 13.03 -11.50
C ILE A 21 -2.12 12.10 -12.70
N THR A 22 -1.98 12.63 -13.92
CA THR A 22 -2.06 11.81 -15.15
C THR A 22 -0.91 10.81 -15.25
N GLN A 23 0.30 11.20 -14.81
CA GLN A 23 1.44 10.28 -14.73
C GLN A 23 1.29 9.21 -13.63
N LEU A 24 0.56 9.51 -12.55
CA LEU A 24 0.22 8.55 -11.49
C LEU A 24 -0.94 7.62 -11.86
N ALA A 25 -1.68 7.92 -12.93
CA ALA A 25 -2.86 7.18 -13.35
C ALA A 25 -2.54 5.94 -14.19
N ASP A 26 -1.27 5.60 -14.40
CA ASP A 26 -0.89 4.36 -15.09
C ASP A 26 -1.21 3.17 -14.16
N PRO A 27 -2.22 2.33 -14.48
CA PRO A 27 -2.64 1.25 -13.61
C PRO A 27 -1.67 0.08 -13.78
N VAL A 28 -0.44 0.25 -13.29
CA VAL A 28 0.49 -0.86 -13.15
C VAL A 28 -0.10 -1.79 -12.09
N ALA A 29 -0.34 -3.04 -12.48
CA ALA A 29 -0.78 -4.06 -11.54
C ALA A 29 0.22 -4.13 -10.37
N PRO A 30 -0.24 -4.14 -9.10
CA PRO A 30 0.67 -4.09 -7.97
C PRO A 30 1.64 -5.28 -8.00
N GLU A 31 2.94 -4.99 -7.98
CA GLU A 31 4.02 -5.98 -7.99
C GLU A 31 4.23 -6.47 -6.56
N ILE A 32 3.33 -7.34 -6.09
CA ILE A 32 3.38 -7.85 -4.72
C ILE A 32 4.47 -8.90 -4.59
N GLU A 33 5.44 -8.63 -3.72
CA GLU A 33 6.49 -9.57 -3.35
C GLU A 33 6.42 -9.93 -1.86
N ILE A 34 6.83 -11.16 -1.53
CA ILE A 34 6.91 -11.63 -0.14
C ILE A 34 8.28 -12.23 0.10
N ASP A 35 8.92 -11.81 1.18
CA ASP A 35 10.09 -12.46 1.73
C ASP A 35 9.89 -12.80 3.22
N SER A 36 10.86 -13.48 3.83
CA SER A 36 10.89 -13.72 5.27
C SER A 36 12.26 -13.44 5.88
N VAL A 37 12.23 -13.15 7.17
CA VAL A 37 13.40 -13.05 8.04
C VAL A 37 13.15 -13.86 9.31
N SER A 38 14.14 -14.67 9.70
CA SER A 38 14.08 -15.40 10.96
C SER A 38 14.26 -14.45 12.13
N GLU A 39 13.29 -14.42 13.03
CA GLU A 39 13.29 -13.64 14.27
C GLU A 39 13.31 -14.56 15.49
N VAL A 40 13.57 -13.98 16.67
CA VAL A 40 13.64 -14.73 17.95
C VAL A 40 12.37 -15.53 18.25
N PHE A 41 11.22 -15.07 17.74
CA PHE A 41 9.91 -15.68 18.00
C PHE A 41 9.34 -16.46 16.80
N GLY A 42 10.13 -16.67 15.74
CA GLY A 42 9.72 -17.38 14.53
C GLY A 42 9.98 -16.57 13.26
N GLU A 43 9.43 -17.01 12.14
CA GLU A 43 9.56 -16.31 10.86
C GLU A 43 8.65 -15.07 10.82
N LEU A 44 9.22 -13.94 10.42
CA LEU A 44 8.50 -12.70 10.10
C LEU A 44 8.47 -12.54 8.58
N TYR A 45 7.26 -12.45 8.02
CA TYR A 45 7.07 -12.24 6.60
C TYR A 45 6.83 -10.77 6.31
N ARG A 46 7.40 -10.26 5.22
CA ARG A 46 7.24 -8.86 4.78
C ARG A 46 6.54 -8.84 3.43
N VAL A 47 5.55 -7.96 3.29
CA VAL A 47 4.80 -7.77 2.04
C VAL A 47 5.26 -6.46 1.40
N TRP A 48 5.72 -6.54 0.17
CA TRP A 48 6.26 -5.41 -0.59
C TRP A 48 5.40 -5.13 -1.82
N ASN A 49 5.40 -3.87 -2.27
CA ASN A 49 4.98 -3.45 -3.60
C ASN A 49 6.15 -2.69 -4.24
N GLY A 50 6.91 -3.36 -5.10
CA GLY A 50 8.23 -2.88 -5.51
C GLY A 50 9.13 -2.58 -4.31
N SER A 51 9.58 -1.33 -4.16
CA SER A 51 10.44 -0.89 -3.04
C SER A 51 9.69 -0.49 -1.76
N GLN A 52 8.35 -0.49 -1.79
CA GLN A 52 7.52 -0.06 -0.67
C GLN A 52 7.15 -1.24 0.23
N LEU A 53 7.46 -1.16 1.52
CA LEU A 53 6.95 -2.10 2.52
C LEU A 53 5.48 -1.76 2.83
N LEU A 54 4.59 -2.71 2.59
CA LEU A 54 3.15 -2.57 2.88
C LEU A 54 2.81 -2.99 4.31
N GLY A 55 3.54 -3.96 4.85
CA GLY A 55 3.33 -4.49 6.18
C GLY A 55 4.06 -5.79 6.42
N THR A 56 3.88 -6.34 7.62
CA THR A 56 4.44 -7.62 8.02
C THR A 56 3.35 -8.55 8.55
N PHE A 57 3.59 -9.85 8.50
CA PHE A 57 2.75 -10.82 9.19
C PHE A 57 3.58 -11.96 9.78
N TYR A 58 3.10 -12.51 10.89
CA TYR A 58 3.76 -13.59 11.60
C TYR A 58 2.73 -14.48 12.30
N GLN A 59 3.12 -15.70 12.67
CA GLN A 59 2.28 -16.59 13.45
C GLN A 59 2.54 -16.40 14.95
N ASN A 60 1.50 -16.13 15.73
CA ASN A 60 1.59 -16.04 17.19
C ASN A 60 1.65 -17.44 17.84
N LEU A 61 1.83 -17.50 19.16
CA LEU A 61 1.92 -18.75 19.92
C LEU A 61 0.63 -19.59 19.92
N GLU A 62 -0.50 -18.98 19.58
CA GLU A 62 -1.81 -19.66 19.46
C GLU A 62 -2.03 -20.21 18.03
N GLY A 63 -1.05 -20.06 17.14
CA GLY A 63 -1.13 -20.51 15.76
C GLY A 63 -1.91 -19.55 14.84
N LYS A 64 -2.31 -18.37 15.34
CA LYS A 64 -2.99 -17.34 14.55
C LYS A 64 -2.00 -16.44 13.83
N TRP A 65 -2.39 -15.94 12.67
CA TRP A 65 -1.60 -15.03 11.87
C TRP A 65 -1.96 -13.58 12.19
N ILE A 66 -0.98 -12.80 12.62
CA ILE A 66 -1.15 -11.39 12.95
C ILE A 66 -0.69 -10.57 11.75
N ALA A 67 -1.60 -9.78 11.16
CA ALA A 67 -1.28 -8.82 10.12
C ALA A 67 -0.88 -7.47 10.75
N GLN A 68 0.18 -6.84 10.25
CA GLN A 68 0.65 -5.52 10.68
C GLN A 68 0.87 -4.62 9.45
N PRO A 69 -0.19 -3.97 8.94
CA PRO A 69 -0.05 -2.97 7.88
C PRO A 69 0.80 -1.79 8.37
N CYS A 70 1.67 -1.24 7.52
CA CYS A 70 2.49 -0.09 7.88
C CYS A 70 1.69 1.21 8.03
N ASN A 71 0.53 1.29 7.37
CA ASN A 71 -0.34 2.47 7.33
C ASN A 71 -1.53 2.40 8.33
N SER A 72 -1.54 1.41 9.23
CA SER A 72 -2.58 1.26 10.25
C SER A 72 -1.99 0.74 11.56
N ASP A 73 -2.58 1.16 12.68
CA ASP A 73 -2.26 0.60 14.01
C ASP A 73 -3.04 -0.68 14.31
N ASP A 74 -4.04 -1.01 13.49
CA ASP A 74 -4.81 -2.24 13.65
C ASP A 74 -3.92 -3.47 13.45
N ARG A 75 -4.21 -4.53 14.22
CA ARG A 75 -3.48 -5.80 14.16
C ARG A 75 -4.47 -6.96 13.94
N PRO A 76 -5.05 -7.10 12.73
CA PRO A 76 -6.01 -8.15 12.46
C PRO A 76 -5.43 -9.53 12.74
N CYS A 77 -6.24 -10.37 13.38
CA CYS A 77 -5.94 -11.76 13.66
C CYS A 77 -6.63 -12.65 12.61
N CYS A 78 -5.86 -13.49 11.94
CA CYS A 78 -6.29 -14.30 10.82
C CYS A 78 -6.01 -15.79 11.06
N ASP A 79 -6.82 -16.66 10.45
CA ASP A 79 -6.63 -18.11 10.55
C ASP A 79 -5.54 -18.64 9.61
N THR A 80 -5.19 -17.90 8.56
CA THR A 80 -4.21 -18.30 7.55
C THR A 80 -3.25 -17.17 7.19
N ALA A 81 -2.04 -17.53 6.77
CA ALA A 81 -1.04 -16.59 6.25
C ALA A 81 -1.58 -15.79 5.06
N PHE A 82 -2.29 -16.47 4.15
CA PHE A 82 -2.89 -15.84 2.98
C PHE A 82 -3.91 -14.77 3.37
N ALA A 83 -4.76 -15.03 4.38
CA ALA A 83 -5.69 -14.01 4.87
C ALA A 83 -4.96 -12.80 5.47
N ALA A 84 -3.88 -13.01 6.23
CA ALA A 84 -3.08 -11.90 6.78
C ALA A 84 -2.43 -11.06 5.66
N GLN A 85 -1.90 -11.71 4.62
CA GLN A 85 -1.37 -11.03 3.42
C GLN A 85 -2.46 -10.19 2.74
N ILE A 86 -3.63 -10.77 2.45
CA ILE A 86 -4.74 -10.06 1.80
C ILE A 86 -5.19 -8.85 2.63
N MET A 87 -5.24 -8.98 3.96
CA MET A 87 -5.55 -7.85 4.85
C MET A 87 -4.55 -6.70 4.70
N ILE A 88 -3.25 -6.99 4.62
CA ILE A 88 -2.21 -5.97 4.43
C ILE A 88 -2.40 -5.26 3.07
N ILE A 89 -2.63 -6.01 1.99
CA ILE A 89 -2.85 -5.45 0.65
C ILE A 89 -4.12 -4.60 0.61
N ALA A 90 -5.21 -5.08 1.22
CA ALA A 90 -6.50 -4.40 1.30
C ALA A 90 -6.40 -3.05 2.03
N ILE A 91 -5.75 -3.04 3.20
CA ILE A 91 -5.62 -1.84 4.03
C ILE A 91 -4.70 -0.80 3.36
N ASN A 92 -3.75 -1.23 2.54
CA ASN A 92 -2.94 -0.33 1.71
C ASN A 92 -3.66 0.15 0.43
N GLY A 93 -4.93 -0.22 0.22
CA GLY A 93 -5.72 0.25 -0.92
C GLY A 93 -5.32 -0.35 -2.27
N LEU A 94 -4.59 -1.47 -2.26
CA LEU A 94 -4.02 -2.09 -3.46
C LEU A 94 -4.86 -3.27 -3.97
N LEU A 95 -6.03 -3.53 -3.38
CA LEU A 95 -6.99 -4.45 -3.98
C LEU A 95 -7.69 -3.77 -5.14
N VAL A 96 -7.26 -4.09 -6.36
CA VAL A 96 -8.02 -3.77 -7.56
C VAL A 96 -9.22 -4.72 -7.59
N ALA A 97 -10.44 -4.18 -7.48
CA ALA A 97 -11.62 -4.95 -7.77
C ALA A 97 -11.55 -5.37 -9.24
N ASP A 98 -11.45 -6.66 -9.49
CA ASP A 98 -11.53 -7.23 -10.84
C ASP A 98 -12.91 -6.83 -11.40
N VAL A 99 -12.95 -5.81 -12.25
CA VAL A 99 -14.14 -5.48 -13.03
C VAL A 99 -14.17 -6.47 -14.18
N ALA A 100 -14.62 -7.68 -13.89
CA ALA A 100 -15.03 -8.61 -14.93
C ALA A 100 -16.22 -7.98 -15.67
N ALA A 101 -15.95 -7.51 -16.90
CA ALA A 101 -16.95 -7.12 -17.90
C ALA A 101 -17.55 -8.36 -18.58
#